data_AF-A0AA35XWN9-F1
#
_entry.id   AF-A0AA35XWN9-F1
#
_cell.length_a   1.000
_cell.length_b   1.000
_cell.length_c   1.000
_cell.angle_alpha   90.00
_cell.angle_beta   90.00
_cell.angle_gamma   90.00
#
_symmetry.space_group_name_H-M   'P 1'
#
loop_
_entity.id
_entity.type
_entity.pdbx_description
1 polymer ?
#
loop_
_entity_poly.entity_id
_entity_poly.type
_entity_poly.pdbx_seq_one_letter_code
_entity_poly.pdbx_strand_id
1 'polypeptide(L)'
;MSPDSDAVFHGWRGQVQELVLRRGKGGKQSVCLVGQADRQSAVTQGIVIWPAQKQVITWHPSTVDDPKSLADETNVIDTAKDVVASDAEVGTSTYLVTRKWLTDTERACRRYGVTVKVEGPEGRK
;
A
#
# COMPACT_ATOMS: atom_id res chain seq x y z
N MET A 1 -10.43 3.55 -15.89
CA MET A 1 -9.13 2.87 -15.88
C MET A 1 -8.32 3.51 -16.99
N SER A 2 -7.26 4.25 -16.65
CA SER A 2 -6.28 4.62 -17.68
C SER A 2 -5.44 3.38 -18.00
N PRO A 3 -5.26 3.04 -19.29
CA PRO A 3 -4.53 1.85 -19.70
C PRO A 3 -3.05 1.83 -19.26
N ASP A 4 -2.49 2.96 -18.82
CA ASP A 4 -1.09 3.07 -18.41
C ASP A 4 -0.78 2.46 -17.03
N SER A 5 -1.78 2.24 -16.17
CA SER A 5 -1.53 1.71 -14.82
C SER A 5 -1.10 0.23 -14.83
N ASP A 6 -1.54 -0.57 -15.80
CA ASP A 6 -1.19 -2.00 -15.86
C ASP A 6 0.28 -2.23 -16.23
N ALA A 7 0.90 -1.30 -16.98
CA ALA A 7 2.31 -1.40 -17.39
C ALA A 7 3.28 -1.04 -16.25
N VAL A 8 2.90 -0.14 -15.33
CA VAL A 8 3.80 0.31 -14.24
C VAL A 8 3.79 -0.66 -13.05
N PHE A 9 2.75 -1.47 -12.90
CA PHE A 9 2.61 -2.40 -11.79
C PHE A 9 2.91 -3.87 -12.15
N HIS A 10 3.61 -4.17 -13.24
CA HIS A 10 3.92 -5.58 -13.58
C HIS A 10 4.46 -6.37 -12.37
N GLY A 11 3.86 -7.53 -12.07
CA GLY A 11 4.26 -8.37 -10.94
C GLY A 11 3.71 -7.96 -9.56
N TRP A 12 2.89 -6.91 -9.45
CA TRP A 12 2.33 -6.41 -8.18
C TRP A 12 1.60 -7.47 -7.35
N ARG A 13 0.94 -8.44 -7.99
CA ARG A 13 0.26 -9.54 -7.28
C ARG A 13 1.25 -10.41 -6.52
N GLY A 14 2.38 -10.74 -7.15
CA GLY A 14 3.46 -11.50 -6.52
C GLY A 14 4.08 -10.73 -5.36
N GLN A 15 4.27 -9.42 -5.53
CA GLN A 15 4.76 -8.52 -4.49
C GLN A 15 3.82 -8.47 -3.26
N VAL A 16 2.50 -8.38 -3.48
CA VAL A 16 1.51 -8.42 -2.40
C VAL A 16 1.46 -9.80 -1.72
N GLN A 17 1.58 -10.88 -2.47
CA GLN A 17 1.67 -12.22 -1.90
C GLN A 17 2.92 -12.38 -1.05
N GLU A 18 4.08 -11.95 -1.55
CA GLU A 18 5.34 -11.97 -0.82
C GLU A 18 5.25 -11.14 0.47
N LEU A 19 4.70 -9.93 0.39
CA LEU A 19 4.42 -9.07 1.55
C LEU A 19 3.62 -9.82 2.61
N VAL A 20 2.50 -10.45 2.23
CA VAL A 20 1.65 -11.20 3.17
C VAL A 20 2.40 -12.40 3.76
N LEU A 21 3.17 -13.12 2.96
CA LEU A 21 3.90 -14.31 3.44
C LEU A 21 5.06 -13.94 4.36
N ARG A 22 5.77 -12.85 4.11
CA ARG A 22 6.94 -12.42 4.89
C ARG A 22 6.56 -11.64 6.15
N ARG A 23 5.53 -10.79 6.07
CA ARG A 23 5.19 -9.83 7.13
C ARG A 23 3.82 -10.07 7.76
N GLY A 24 2.98 -10.90 7.15
CA GLY A 24 1.62 -11.13 7.62
C GLY A 24 1.59 -11.95 8.90
N LYS A 25 0.59 -11.65 9.74
CA LYS A 25 0.29 -12.40 10.97
C LYS A 25 -1.14 -12.92 10.93
N GLY A 26 -1.35 -14.14 11.40
CA GLY A 26 -2.65 -14.81 11.39
C GLY A 26 -3.01 -15.47 10.05
N GLY A 27 -4.30 -15.81 9.90
CA GLY A 27 -4.85 -16.53 8.76
C GLY A 27 -5.12 -15.64 7.54
N LYS A 28 -6.29 -15.80 6.90
CA LYS A 28 -6.68 -15.05 5.69
C LYS A 28 -6.45 -13.54 5.81
N GLN A 29 -5.67 -13.00 4.89
CA GLN A 29 -5.38 -11.57 4.77
C GLN A 29 -6.07 -10.99 3.54
N SER A 30 -6.47 -9.73 3.63
CA SER A 30 -6.97 -8.94 2.50
C SER A 30 -6.14 -7.66 2.41
N VAL A 31 -5.58 -7.41 1.24
CA VAL A 31 -4.74 -6.26 0.94
C VAL A 31 -5.32 -5.52 -0.25
N CYS A 32 -5.39 -4.20 -0.19
CA CYS A 32 -5.86 -3.37 -1.29
C CYS A 32 -4.72 -2.53 -1.85
N LEU A 33 -4.49 -2.62 -3.15
CA LEU A 33 -3.52 -1.78 -3.86
C LEU A 33 -4.27 -0.68 -4.62
N VAL A 34 -3.84 0.55 -4.44
CA VAL A 34 -4.29 1.72 -5.20
C VAL A 34 -3.10 2.30 -5.94
N GLY A 35 -3.18 2.38 -7.26
CA GLY A 35 -2.19 3.09 -8.07
C GLY A 35 -2.52 4.58 -8.16
N GLN A 36 -1.55 5.44 -7.89
CA GLN A 36 -1.61 6.87 -8.12
C GLN A 36 -0.51 7.25 -9.11
N ALA A 37 -0.89 7.73 -10.28
CA ALA A 37 0.07 8.39 -11.17
C ALA A 37 0.42 9.74 -10.56
N ASP A 38 1.71 9.98 -10.27
CA ASP A 38 2.16 11.34 -10.02
C ASP A 38 1.93 12.16 -11.30
N ARG A 39 1.24 13.30 -11.20
CA ARG A 39 0.99 14.15 -12.38
C ARG A 39 2.26 14.87 -12.83
N GLN A 40 3.30 14.90 -12.01
CA GLN A 40 4.58 15.58 -12.30
C GLN A 40 5.70 14.62 -12.69
N SER A 41 5.59 13.32 -12.37
CA SER A 41 6.59 12.29 -12.71
C SER A 41 5.91 11.13 -13.43
N ALA A 42 6.58 10.52 -14.41
CA ALA A 42 6.11 9.27 -15.02
C ALA A 42 6.08 8.07 -14.03
N VAL A 43 6.49 8.29 -12.78
CA VAL A 43 6.50 7.29 -11.70
C VAL A 43 5.10 7.17 -11.10
N THR A 44 4.54 5.97 -11.14
CA THR A 44 3.28 5.67 -10.46
C THR A 44 3.60 5.20 -9.05
N GLN A 45 3.06 5.87 -8.03
CA GLN A 45 3.15 5.44 -6.64
C GLN A 45 2.00 4.45 -6.35
N GLY A 46 2.30 3.35 -5.67
CA GLY A 46 1.32 2.43 -5.10
C GLY A 46 1.02 2.78 -3.65
N ILE A 47 -0.24 2.75 -3.26
CA ILE A 47 -0.65 2.76 -1.86
C ILE A 47 -1.27 1.40 -1.54
N VAL A 48 -0.68 0.71 -0.57
CA VAL A 48 -1.12 -0.62 -0.13
C VAL A 48 -1.79 -0.49 1.23
N ILE A 49 -3.09 -0.74 1.28
CA ILE A 49 -3.89 -0.74 2.51
C ILE A 49 -4.00 -2.18 3.02
N TRP A 50 -3.57 -2.41 4.26
CA TRP A 50 -3.59 -3.73 4.89
C TRP A 50 -4.31 -3.68 6.26
N PRO A 51 -5.66 -3.79 6.26
CA PRO A 51 -6.46 -3.58 7.47
C PRO A 51 -6.14 -4.56 8.60
N ALA A 52 -5.88 -5.83 8.29
CA ALA A 52 -5.59 -6.86 9.28
C ALA A 52 -4.32 -6.57 10.11
N GLN A 53 -3.34 -5.87 9.53
CA GLN A 53 -2.12 -5.45 10.21
C GLN A 53 -2.18 -4.00 10.71
N LYS A 54 -3.30 -3.28 10.47
CA LYS A 54 -3.44 -1.84 10.74
C LYS A 54 -2.38 -0.99 10.02
N GLN A 55 -1.97 -1.41 8.82
CA GLN A 55 -0.88 -0.76 8.08
C GLN A 55 -1.35 -0.16 6.76
N VAL A 56 -0.75 0.97 6.39
CA VAL A 56 -0.74 1.48 5.01
C VAL A 56 0.71 1.60 4.57
N ILE A 57 1.06 1.11 3.38
CA ILE A 57 2.42 1.15 2.85
C ILE A 57 2.39 2.01 1.59
N THR A 58 3.21 3.06 1.55
CA THR A 58 3.43 3.82 0.32
C THR A 58 4.61 3.21 -0.41
N TRP A 59 4.32 2.58 -1.54
CA TRP A 59 5.26 1.79 -2.30
C TRP A 59 5.56 2.49 -3.61
N HIS A 60 6.84 2.62 -3.94
CA HIS A 60 7.25 3.02 -5.28
C HIS A 60 7.60 1.74 -6.05
N PRO A 61 6.72 1.25 -6.93
CA PRO A 61 7.03 0.09 -7.77
C PRO A 61 8.31 0.38 -8.54
N SER A 62 9.28 -0.48 -8.28
CA SER A 62 10.57 -0.41 -8.91
C SER A 62 10.49 -0.59 -10.42
N THR A 63 11.38 0.10 -11.12
CA THR A 63 11.70 -0.23 -12.51
C THR A 63 12.52 -1.52 -12.55
N VAL A 64 12.63 -2.13 -13.73
CA VAL A 64 13.44 -3.33 -13.97
C VAL A 64 14.90 -3.20 -13.50
N ASP A 65 15.42 -1.97 -13.39
CA ASP A 65 16.81 -1.68 -13.05
C ASP A 65 17.09 -1.51 -11.53
N ASP A 66 16.05 -1.39 -10.68
CA ASP A 66 16.20 -1.29 -9.21
C ASP A 66 15.07 -2.04 -8.47
N PRO A 67 15.00 -3.39 -8.54
CA PRO A 67 13.88 -4.18 -8.03
C PRO A 67 13.84 -4.19 -6.50
N LYS A 68 13.08 -3.27 -5.92
CA LYS A 68 12.72 -3.26 -4.49
C LYS A 68 11.41 -4.00 -4.30
N SER A 69 11.48 -5.06 -3.49
CA SER A 69 10.28 -5.78 -3.10
C SER A 69 9.40 -4.89 -2.22
N LEU A 70 8.09 -4.96 -2.43
CA LEU A 70 7.09 -4.37 -1.54
C LEU A 70 7.24 -4.90 -0.10
N ALA A 71 7.70 -6.13 0.06
CA ALA A 71 7.93 -6.70 1.39
C ALA A 71 9.04 -5.98 2.16
N ASP A 72 10.01 -5.39 1.45
CA ASP A 72 11.15 -4.66 1.99
C ASP A 72 10.88 -3.16 2.14
N GLU A 73 9.70 -2.68 1.75
CA GLU A 73 9.30 -1.28 1.87
C GLU A 73 9.21 -0.85 3.34
N THR A 74 9.91 0.24 3.66
CA THR A 74 10.03 0.78 5.02
C THR A 74 9.08 1.95 5.27
N ASN A 75 8.53 2.55 4.22
CA ASN A 75 7.55 3.61 4.36
C ASN A 75 6.16 3.04 4.71
N VAL A 76 5.99 2.76 6.00
CA VAL A 76 4.83 2.09 6.59
C VAL A 76 4.20 3.02 7.61
N ILE A 77 2.89 3.25 7.46
CA ILE A 77 2.04 4.02 8.34
C ILE A 77 1.28 3.03 9.24
N ASP A 78 1.48 3.09 10.55
CA ASP A 78 0.64 2.44 11.54
C ASP A 78 -0.63 3.29 11.72
N THR A 79 -1.75 2.80 11.17
CA THR A 79 -3.03 3.53 11.18
C THR A 79 -3.58 3.83 12.58
N ALA A 80 -3.05 3.19 13.63
CA ALA A 80 -3.42 3.47 15.01
C ALA A 80 -2.56 4.56 15.67
N LYS A 81 -1.36 4.85 15.14
CA LYS A 81 -0.37 5.75 15.77
C LYS A 81 0.00 6.94 14.91
N ASP A 82 0.09 6.74 13.60
CA ASP A 82 0.65 7.71 12.66
C ASP A 82 -0.44 8.55 11.97
N VAL A 83 -1.67 8.47 12.47
CA VAL A 83 -2.84 9.17 11.92
C VAL A 83 -3.26 10.30 12.85
N VAL A 84 -3.03 11.53 12.42
CA VAL A 84 -3.33 12.76 13.17
C VAL A 84 -4.63 13.41 12.71
N ALA A 85 -5.15 14.36 13.51
CA ALA A 85 -6.44 14.98 13.22
C ALA A 85 -6.35 16.05 12.12
N SER A 86 -5.22 16.76 12.01
CA SER A 86 -5.07 17.92 11.12
C SER A 86 -3.69 18.01 10.45
N ASP A 87 -3.61 18.76 9.34
CA ASP A 87 -2.34 19.01 8.63
C ASP A 87 -1.34 19.78 9.50
N ALA A 88 -1.80 20.57 10.47
CA ALA A 88 -0.94 21.27 11.41
C ALA A 88 -0.12 20.32 12.29
N GLU A 89 -0.68 19.14 12.62
CA GLU A 89 0.01 18.10 13.38
C GLU A 89 0.96 17.27 12.52
N VAL A 90 0.70 17.16 11.21
CA VAL A 90 1.65 16.55 10.27
C VAL A 90 2.92 17.40 10.24
N GLY A 91 2.78 18.73 10.17
CA GLY A 91 3.90 19.66 10.15
C GLY A 91 4.90 19.31 9.04
N THR A 92 6.14 18.98 9.42
CA THR A 92 7.21 18.54 8.50
C THR A 92 7.49 17.04 8.59
N SER A 93 6.64 16.27 9.28
CA SER A 93 6.83 14.83 9.43
C SER A 93 6.61 14.12 8.10
N THR A 94 7.54 13.23 7.76
CA THR A 94 7.41 12.34 6.59
C THR A 94 6.65 11.05 6.89
N TYR A 95 6.24 10.85 8.15
CA TYR A 95 5.66 9.58 8.63
C TYR A 95 4.21 9.72 9.10
N LEU A 96 3.74 10.94 9.36
CA LEU A 96 2.37 11.20 9.80
C LEU A 96 1.47 11.51 8.62
N VAL A 97 0.23 11.04 8.70
CA VAL A 97 -0.83 11.36 7.74
C VAL A 97 -2.08 11.82 8.46
N THR A 98 -2.94 12.56 7.78
CA THR A 98 -4.22 12.97 8.37
C THR A 98 -5.26 11.86 8.29
N ARG A 99 -6.22 11.89 9.22
CA ARG A 99 -7.42 11.04 9.16
C ARG A 99 -8.19 11.21 7.85
N LYS A 100 -8.22 12.43 7.31
CA LYS A 100 -8.82 12.73 6.02
C LYS A 100 -8.11 11.97 4.89
N TRP A 101 -6.78 12.04 4.83
CA TRP A 101 -6.00 11.30 3.85
C TRP A 101 -6.27 9.80 3.92
N LEU A 102 -6.26 9.20 5.12
CA LEU A 102 -6.54 7.77 5.28
C LEU A 102 -7.95 7.41 4.76
N THR A 103 -8.95 8.22 5.12
CA THR A 103 -10.35 8.00 4.69
C THR A 103 -10.52 8.10 3.17
N ASP A 104 -9.85 9.07 2.54
CA ASP A 104 -9.88 9.26 1.09
C ASP A 104 -9.17 8.10 0.37
N THR A 105 -8.07 7.61 0.93
CA THR A 105 -7.33 6.44 0.44
C THR A 105 -8.16 5.15 0.55
N GLU A 106 -8.86 4.92 1.65
CA GLU A 106 -9.80 3.80 1.77
C GLU A 106 -10.98 3.91 0.77
N ARG A 107 -11.46 5.13 0.53
CA ARG A 107 -12.49 5.40 -0.48
C ARG A 107 -11.99 5.11 -1.89
N ALA A 108 -10.76 5.50 -2.21
CA ALA A 108 -10.08 5.19 -3.46
C ALA A 108 -9.99 3.68 -3.68
N CYS A 109 -9.54 2.95 -2.65
CA CYS A 109 -9.50 1.49 -2.66
C CYS A 109 -10.87 0.87 -3.01
N ARG A 110 -11.95 1.30 -2.34
CA ARG A 110 -13.31 0.80 -2.62
C ARG A 110 -13.80 1.10 -4.03
N ARG A 111 -13.39 2.24 -4.61
CA ARG A 111 -13.92 2.71 -5.89
C ARG A 111 -13.16 2.16 -7.09
N TYR A 112 -11.83 2.05 -7.00
CA TYR A 112 -10.98 1.69 -8.12
C TYR A 112 -9.69 0.95 -7.72
N GLY A 113 -9.52 0.60 -6.44
CA GLY A 113 -8.40 -0.22 -6.01
C GLY A 113 -8.55 -1.68 -6.40
N VAL A 114 -7.45 -2.41 -6.34
CA VAL A 114 -7.44 -3.86 -6.56
C VAL A 114 -7.23 -4.57 -5.24
N THR A 115 -8.18 -5.42 -4.86
CA THR A 115 -8.10 -6.22 -3.63
C THR A 115 -7.53 -7.60 -3.93
N VAL A 116 -6.52 -8.01 -3.17
CA VAL A 116 -5.94 -9.36 -3.17
C VAL A 116 -6.22 -10.01 -1.84
N LYS A 117 -6.71 -11.25 -1.91
CA LYS A 117 -6.86 -12.11 -0.75
C LYS A 117 -5.74 -13.14 -0.78
N VAL A 118 -5.03 -13.28 0.32
CA VAL A 118 -3.89 -14.19 0.45
C VAL A 118 -4.04 -14.94 1.76
N GLU A 119 -3.81 -16.25 1.75
CA GLU A 119 -3.68 -17.03 2.98
C GLU A 119 -2.41 -16.58 3.70
N GLY A 120 -2.55 -16.13 4.95
CA GLY A 120 -1.39 -15.80 5.78
C GLY A 120 -0.54 -17.03 6.09
N PRO A 121 0.70 -16.84 6.58
CA PRO A 121 1.64 -17.93 6.83
C PRO A 121 1.09 -18.97 7.83
N GLU A 122 0.20 -18.57 8.74
CA GLU A 122 -0.40 -19.46 9.75
C GLU A 122 -1.67 -20.17 9.26
N GLY A 123 -2.23 -19.78 8.10
CA GLY A 123 -3.44 -20.36 7.51
C GLY A 123 -3.20 -21.58 6.60
N ARG A 124 -1.93 -21.95 6.35
CA ARG A 124 -1.57 -23.12 5.51
C ARG A 124 -1.53 -24.46 6.28
N LYS A 125 -2.33 -24.60 7.34
CA LYS A 125 -2.47 -25.88 8.06
C LYS A 125 -3.51 -26.77 7.41
#